data_AF-A0A243QFI1-F1
#
_entry.id   AF-A0A243QFI1-F1
#
_cell.length_a   1.000
_cell.length_b   1.000
_cell.length_c   1.000
_cell.angle_alpha   90.00
_cell.angle_beta   90.00
_cell.angle_gamma   90.00
#
_symmetry.space_group_name_H-M   'P 1'
#
loop_
_entity.id
_entity.type
_entity.pdbx_description
1 polymer ?
#
loop_
_entity_poly.entity_id
_entity_poly.type
_entity_poly.pdbx_seq_one_letter_code
_entity_poly.pdbx_strand_id
1 'polypeptide(L)'
;PGTGAEPAPRPLPCRELVAVPLDGGPVRLIVRAQHFLTNPRISPDGTHIAWIGWDHPAMPWDGTELCVAPLDALGSAGPYRVVAGGPEESVIQAEWRDDGALYALTDPDGWWNLHLVSLDGSPARNLAPLQEDCGDAVWRLGNTWFALAGDRIVLVHGTPDRRRLGVLDPATGEMTDIDAPPTYWNPTVSTGGDLVAGVAASPYTPFEVVTVDLRTGAHAVLSPAKELPDRDALPDPEAVTFDGVHAHLYPPRDVTGPAPYVIFVHGGPTSASTMVLDVEIAYFTSRGIGVADVNYGGSTGYGRAYRERLRHQWGVVDVRDCETVAHGLIATGRAHPSKVAIRGGSAGGWTSVAALVHSKVFRGAVAHYAITDPEGWAAETHDFESRYLDGLIGPLPETRQRYLERSPTLHAANASGPALLMHGLEDAIVDPVQAERFVAALEREGTPWAYLTFPGEQHGWRREETIIAALEAELAFYGLIFGFPTPEVPPLTLRGMHQ
;
A
#
# COMPACT_ATOMS: atom_id res chain seq x y z
N PRO A 1 18.46 -16.51 37.57
CA PRO A 1 17.06 -16.08 37.78
C PRO A 1 17.00 -14.55 37.93
N GLY A 2 17.13 -13.85 36.80
CA GLY A 2 16.83 -12.43 36.71
C GLY A 2 15.37 -12.33 36.27
N THR A 3 14.52 -11.77 37.12
CA THR A 3 13.14 -11.47 36.81
C THR A 3 13.12 -10.41 35.69
N GLY A 4 12.97 -10.86 34.45
CA GLY A 4 12.61 -10.00 33.33
C GLY A 4 11.22 -9.46 33.61
N ALA A 5 11.14 -8.25 34.16
CA ALA A 5 9.90 -7.51 34.16
C ALA A 5 9.56 -7.23 32.69
N GLU A 6 8.42 -7.73 32.23
CA GLU A 6 7.84 -7.26 30.97
C GLU A 6 7.78 -5.73 31.02
N PRO A 7 8.23 -5.02 29.97
CA PRO A 7 8.04 -3.59 29.90
C PRO A 7 6.53 -3.31 30.02
N ALA A 8 6.16 -2.38 30.90
CA ALA A 8 4.77 -1.97 31.03
C ALA A 8 4.24 -1.55 29.65
N PRO A 9 3.01 -1.96 29.26
CA PRO A 9 2.46 -1.60 27.97
C PRO A 9 2.46 -0.07 27.83
N ARG A 10 2.96 0.44 26.70
CA ARG A 10 2.86 1.88 26.41
C ARG A 10 1.38 2.26 26.48
N PRO A 11 1.01 3.36 27.16
CA PRO A 11 -0.38 3.79 27.19
C PRO A 11 -0.84 4.02 25.74
N LEU A 12 -1.98 3.42 25.38
CA LEU A 12 -2.57 3.59 24.05
C LEU A 12 -2.79 5.09 23.79
N PRO A 13 -2.45 5.59 22.58
CA PRO A 13 -2.66 6.99 22.26
C PRO A 13 -4.16 7.30 22.28
N CYS A 14 -4.51 8.46 22.85
CA CYS A 14 -5.86 8.98 22.80
C CYS A 14 -6.06 9.74 21.50
N ARG A 15 -7.10 9.39 20.72
CA ARG A 15 -7.49 10.08 19.49
C ARG A 15 -8.85 10.74 19.67
N GLU A 16 -8.95 11.97 19.19
CA GLU A 16 -10.10 12.84 19.38
C GLU A 16 -10.31 13.74 18.16
N LEU A 17 -11.56 14.06 17.86
CA LEU A 17 -11.87 15.19 16.98
C LEU A 17 -11.91 16.45 17.83
N VAL A 18 -11.15 17.46 17.43
CA VAL A 18 -10.97 18.70 18.19
C VAL A 18 -11.16 19.94 17.32
N ALA A 19 -11.61 21.03 17.93
CA ALA A 19 -11.60 22.36 17.34
C ALA A 19 -10.35 23.11 17.82
N VAL A 20 -9.54 23.60 16.88
CA VAL A 20 -8.37 24.44 17.15
C VAL A 20 -8.73 25.89 16.86
N PRO A 21 -8.77 26.78 17.86
CA PRO A 21 -9.07 28.20 17.64
C PRO A 21 -7.98 28.88 16.79
N LEU A 22 -8.40 29.64 15.77
CA LEU A 22 -7.48 30.36 14.88
C LEU A 22 -6.79 31.56 15.56
N ASP A 23 -7.33 32.01 16.69
CA ASP A 23 -6.76 33.07 17.53
C ASP A 23 -5.69 32.55 18.52
N GLY A 24 -5.39 31.25 18.50
CA GLY A 24 -4.44 30.61 19.41
C GLY A 24 -5.02 30.30 20.80
N GLY A 25 -6.35 30.37 20.97
CA GLY A 25 -7.03 29.90 22.16
C GLY A 25 -6.88 28.38 22.42
N PRO A 26 -7.43 27.89 23.54
CA PRO A 26 -7.30 26.48 23.93
C PRO A 26 -8.06 25.55 22.97
N VAL A 27 -7.44 24.42 22.63
CA VAL A 27 -8.06 23.33 21.86
C VAL A 27 -9.29 22.81 22.61
N ARG A 28 -10.39 22.60 21.89
CA ARG A 28 -11.66 22.14 22.46
C ARG A 28 -12.06 20.78 21.88
N LEU A 29 -12.45 19.86 22.76
CA LEU A 29 -12.96 18.55 22.36
C LEU A 29 -14.29 18.68 21.61
N ILE A 30 -14.42 17.99 20.48
CA ILE A 30 -15.69 17.82 19.75
C ILE A 30 -16.25 16.42 20.01
N VAL A 31 -15.46 15.38 19.72
CA VAL A 31 -15.83 13.96 19.85
C VAL A 31 -14.65 13.16 20.38
N ARG A 32 -14.94 12.25 21.31
CA ARG A 32 -14.14 11.07 21.63
C ARG A 32 -15.07 9.86 21.56
N ALA A 33 -14.90 8.99 20.57
CA ALA A 33 -15.80 7.86 20.31
C ALA A 33 -15.01 6.56 20.09
N GLN A 34 -14.58 6.30 18.85
CA GLN A 34 -13.75 5.16 18.48
C GLN A 34 -12.25 5.40 18.75
N HIS A 35 -11.47 4.32 18.84
CA HIS A 35 -10.01 4.36 19.01
C HIS A 35 -9.28 5.02 17.83
N PHE A 36 -9.83 4.88 16.62
CA PHE A 36 -9.40 5.57 15.42
C PHE A 36 -10.56 6.34 14.78
N LEU A 37 -10.28 7.56 14.30
CA LEU A 37 -11.28 8.53 13.82
C LEU A 37 -10.73 9.27 12.59
N THR A 38 -11.56 9.43 11.56
CA THR A 38 -11.18 10.12 10.31
C THR A 38 -12.35 10.85 9.67
N ASN A 39 -12.08 11.60 8.59
CA ASN A 39 -13.09 12.23 7.73
C ASN A 39 -14.20 13.01 8.50
N PRO A 40 -13.85 13.93 9.42
CA PRO A 40 -14.86 14.77 10.06
C PRO A 40 -15.52 15.71 9.05
N ARG A 41 -16.86 15.76 9.04
CA ARG A 41 -17.67 16.60 8.15
C ARG A 41 -18.84 17.23 8.88
N ILE A 42 -18.94 18.56 8.84
CA ILE A 42 -20.08 19.30 9.41
C ILE A 42 -21.18 19.41 8.35
N SER A 43 -22.44 19.22 8.75
CA SER A 43 -23.59 19.36 7.85
C SER A 43 -23.73 20.81 7.32
N PRO A 44 -24.39 21.02 6.17
CA PRO A 44 -24.56 22.35 5.59
C PRO A 44 -25.23 23.36 6.54
N ASP A 45 -26.22 22.94 7.31
CA ASP A 45 -26.88 23.75 8.34
C ASP A 45 -26.06 23.95 9.64
N GLY A 46 -24.92 23.27 9.78
CA GLY A 46 -24.06 23.31 10.96
C GLY A 46 -24.60 22.59 12.20
N THR A 47 -25.68 21.81 12.08
CA THR A 47 -26.34 21.16 13.23
C THR A 47 -25.90 19.73 13.48
N HIS A 48 -25.12 19.12 12.59
CA HIS A 48 -24.60 17.77 12.72
C HIS A 48 -23.11 17.69 12.36
N ILE A 49 -22.45 16.69 12.93
CA ILE A 49 -21.11 16.25 12.52
C ILE A 49 -21.15 14.77 12.17
N ALA A 50 -20.53 14.43 11.04
CA ALA A 50 -20.25 13.07 10.63
C ALA A 50 -18.75 12.77 10.74
N TRP A 51 -18.41 11.51 10.98
CA TRP A 51 -17.03 11.00 10.94
C TRP A 51 -17.01 9.50 10.67
N ILE A 52 -15.85 8.97 10.32
CA ILE A 52 -15.62 7.54 10.16
C ILE A 52 -14.78 7.06 11.35
N GLY A 53 -15.21 6.00 12.04
CA GLY A 53 -14.49 5.44 13.18
C GLY A 53 -14.34 3.92 13.12
N TRP A 54 -13.30 3.39 13.77
CA TRP A 54 -13.13 1.95 14.01
C TRP A 54 -12.25 1.69 15.22
N ASP A 55 -12.27 0.45 15.68
CA ASP A 55 -11.55 0.00 16.87
C ASP A 55 -10.70 -1.24 16.54
N HIS A 56 -9.73 -1.50 17.42
CA HIS A 56 -9.02 -2.76 17.43
C HIS A 56 -9.98 -3.96 17.56
N PRO A 57 -9.71 -5.08 16.88
CA PRO A 57 -8.52 -5.37 16.09
C PRO A 57 -8.64 -5.03 14.60
N ALA A 58 -9.68 -4.33 14.17
CA ALA A 58 -9.94 -4.06 12.76
C ALA A 58 -8.96 -3.03 12.19
N MET A 59 -8.55 -3.25 10.94
CA MET A 59 -8.01 -2.20 10.09
C MET A 59 -9.16 -1.51 9.33
N PRO A 60 -9.00 -0.27 8.83
CA PRO A 60 -10.11 0.46 8.23
C PRO A 60 -10.63 -0.17 6.92
N TRP A 61 -9.90 -1.09 6.31
CA TRP A 61 -10.37 -1.88 5.15
C TRP A 61 -11.06 -3.20 5.54
N ASP A 62 -11.01 -3.60 6.81
CA ASP A 62 -11.84 -4.69 7.33
C ASP A 62 -13.28 -4.20 7.51
N GLY A 63 -13.43 -3.11 8.26
CA GLY A 63 -14.72 -2.52 8.57
C GLY A 63 -14.58 -1.20 9.34
N THR A 64 -15.48 -0.26 9.08
CA THR A 64 -15.54 1.04 9.76
C THR A 64 -16.99 1.48 9.91
N GLU A 65 -17.25 2.39 10.83
CA GLU A 65 -18.57 2.95 11.08
C GLU A 65 -18.64 4.41 10.62
N LEU A 66 -19.58 4.73 9.72
CA LEU A 66 -19.95 6.11 9.44
C LEU A 66 -20.91 6.59 10.54
N CYS A 67 -20.42 7.47 11.38
CA CYS A 67 -21.13 7.99 12.54
C CYS A 67 -21.67 9.39 12.27
N VAL A 68 -22.84 9.71 12.84
CA VAL A 68 -23.45 11.05 12.80
C VAL A 68 -23.94 11.43 14.20
N ALA A 69 -23.61 12.63 14.65
CA ALA A 69 -24.07 13.21 15.92
C ALA A 69 -24.61 14.63 15.72
N PRO A 70 -25.61 15.06 16.52
CA PRO A 70 -26.00 16.47 16.57
C PRO A 70 -24.84 17.29 17.18
N LEU A 71 -24.67 18.52 16.70
CA LEU A 71 -23.70 19.48 17.16
C LEU A 71 -24.40 20.58 17.96
N ASP A 72 -23.99 20.81 19.20
CA ASP A 72 -24.56 21.87 20.02
C ASP A 72 -24.07 23.26 19.58
N ALA A 73 -24.66 24.32 20.15
CA ALA A 73 -24.29 25.70 19.85
C ALA A 73 -22.85 26.07 20.22
N LEU A 74 -22.20 25.25 21.06
CA LEU A 74 -20.79 25.41 21.42
C LEU A 74 -19.86 24.62 20.49
N GLY A 75 -20.41 23.85 19.54
CA GLY A 75 -19.67 23.02 18.61
C GLY A 75 -19.19 21.71 19.23
N SER A 76 -19.92 21.16 20.21
CA SER A 76 -19.63 19.85 20.84
C SER A 76 -20.64 18.82 20.35
N ALA A 77 -20.19 17.59 20.09
CA ALA A 77 -21.08 16.55 19.61
C ALA A 77 -21.89 15.91 20.75
N GLY A 78 -23.18 15.69 20.48
CA GLY A 78 -24.04 14.86 21.32
C GLY A 78 -23.84 13.36 21.07
N PRO A 79 -24.77 12.51 21.54
CA PRO A 79 -24.76 11.08 21.24
C PRO A 79 -24.83 10.82 19.74
N TYR A 80 -23.98 9.91 19.25
CA TYR A 80 -23.94 9.56 17.84
C TYR A 80 -24.73 8.29 17.54
N ARG A 81 -24.98 8.09 16.25
CA ARG A 81 -25.47 6.83 15.69
C ARG A 81 -24.65 6.44 14.48
N VAL A 82 -24.56 5.15 14.21
CA VAL A 82 -23.97 4.61 12.98
C VAL A 82 -25.04 4.63 11.88
N VAL A 83 -24.71 5.20 10.73
CA VAL A 83 -25.65 5.34 9.58
C VAL A 83 -25.27 4.47 8.38
N ALA A 84 -24.02 4.00 8.30
CA ALA A 84 -23.51 3.02 7.34
C ALA A 84 -22.24 2.37 7.89
N GLY A 85 -21.81 1.25 7.30
CA GLY A 85 -20.62 0.54 7.75
C GLY A 85 -20.87 -0.45 8.89
N GLY A 86 -19.80 -1.11 9.31
CA GLY A 86 -19.79 -2.08 10.39
C GLY A 86 -18.52 -2.94 10.39
N PRO A 87 -18.48 -4.04 11.15
CA PRO A 87 -17.28 -4.89 11.25
C PRO A 87 -16.82 -5.54 9.94
N GLU A 88 -17.73 -5.71 8.98
CA GLU A 88 -17.47 -6.35 7.67
C GLU A 88 -17.79 -5.42 6.49
N GLU A 89 -18.04 -4.12 6.76
CA GLU A 89 -18.34 -3.10 5.76
C GLU A 89 -17.43 -1.89 6.02
N SER A 90 -16.61 -1.54 5.03
CA SER A 90 -15.61 -0.48 5.12
C SER A 90 -16.12 0.78 4.41
N VAL A 91 -16.42 1.81 5.20
CA VAL A 91 -16.62 3.19 4.74
C VAL A 91 -15.29 3.94 4.78
N ILE A 92 -14.89 4.57 3.68
CA ILE A 92 -13.56 5.19 3.55
C ILE A 92 -13.59 6.71 3.34
N GLN A 93 -14.72 7.24 2.88
CA GLN A 93 -14.94 8.68 2.71
C GLN A 93 -16.44 8.98 2.72
N ALA A 94 -16.85 10.05 3.37
CA ALA A 94 -18.20 10.60 3.30
C ALA A 94 -18.17 12.13 3.11
N GLU A 95 -19.18 12.65 2.42
CA GLU A 95 -19.44 14.09 2.23
C GLU A 95 -20.94 14.33 2.34
N TRP A 96 -21.34 15.45 2.96
CA TRP A 96 -22.77 15.79 3.05
C TRP A 96 -23.34 16.15 1.69
N ARG A 97 -24.49 15.58 1.36
CA ARG A 97 -25.31 16.02 0.21
C ARG A 97 -26.16 17.23 0.61
N ASP A 98 -26.85 17.08 1.72
CA ASP A 98 -27.78 18.04 2.34
C ASP A 98 -27.91 17.71 3.85
N ASP A 99 -28.81 18.35 4.58
CA ASP A 99 -28.94 18.15 6.03
C ASP A 99 -29.51 16.77 6.41
N GLY A 100 -30.02 16.00 5.43
CA GLY A 100 -30.69 14.72 5.64
C GLY A 100 -29.95 13.51 5.04
N ALA A 101 -28.86 13.71 4.30
CA ALA A 101 -28.16 12.62 3.62
C ALA A 101 -26.67 12.90 3.36
N LEU A 102 -25.90 11.82 3.28
CA LEU A 102 -24.49 11.81 2.89
C LEU A 102 -24.28 11.01 1.61
N TYR A 103 -23.28 11.39 0.84
CA TYR A 103 -22.61 10.50 -0.09
C TYR A 103 -21.47 9.79 0.65
N ALA A 104 -21.33 8.48 0.47
CA ALA A 104 -20.28 7.70 1.11
C ALA A 104 -19.69 6.65 0.17
N LEU A 105 -18.37 6.45 0.22
CA LEU A 105 -17.70 5.32 -0.41
C LEU A 105 -17.69 4.15 0.59
N THR A 106 -18.44 3.10 0.28
CA THR A 106 -18.57 1.89 1.11
C THR A 106 -18.56 0.63 0.23
N ASP A 107 -18.17 -0.52 0.80
CA ASP A 107 -18.00 -1.81 0.09
C ASP A 107 -18.96 -2.96 0.46
N PRO A 108 -20.26 -2.73 0.77
CA PRO A 108 -21.17 -3.82 1.16
C PRO A 108 -21.39 -4.85 0.04
N ASP A 109 -21.21 -4.43 -1.22
CA ASP A 109 -21.33 -5.27 -2.41
C ASP A 109 -19.97 -5.86 -2.86
N GLY A 110 -18.91 -5.66 -2.08
CA GLY A 110 -17.56 -6.17 -2.34
C GLY A 110 -16.65 -5.24 -3.15
N TRP A 111 -17.12 -4.06 -3.54
CA TRP A 111 -16.31 -3.00 -4.16
C TRP A 111 -16.62 -1.67 -3.49
N TRP A 112 -15.59 -0.84 -3.25
CA TRP A 112 -15.85 0.51 -2.76
C TRP A 112 -16.56 1.32 -3.83
N ASN A 113 -17.86 1.55 -3.67
CA ASN A 113 -18.69 2.30 -4.60
C ASN A 113 -19.38 3.45 -3.88
N LEU A 114 -19.82 4.45 -4.65
CA LEU A 114 -20.49 5.62 -4.08
C LEU A 114 -21.95 5.30 -3.76
N HIS A 115 -22.34 5.53 -2.52
CA HIS A 115 -23.69 5.31 -2.01
C HIS A 115 -24.31 6.60 -1.50
N LEU A 116 -25.63 6.73 -1.66
CA LEU A 116 -26.44 7.71 -0.95
C LEU A 116 -26.92 7.09 0.37
N VAL A 117 -26.50 7.68 1.50
CA VAL A 117 -26.85 7.25 2.86
C VAL A 117 -27.80 8.26 3.47
N SER A 118 -29.04 7.83 3.77
CA SER A 118 -30.07 8.72 4.32
C SER A 118 -30.13 8.65 5.84
N LEU A 119 -30.34 9.80 6.48
CA LEU A 119 -30.47 9.90 7.93
C LEU A 119 -31.81 9.36 8.46
N ASP A 120 -32.80 9.10 7.62
CA ASP A 120 -34.11 8.57 8.02
C ASP A 120 -34.11 7.05 8.28
N GLY A 121 -32.97 6.38 8.06
CA GLY A 121 -32.82 4.93 8.23
C GLY A 121 -33.21 4.11 7.00
N SER A 122 -33.53 4.77 5.87
CA SER A 122 -33.70 4.09 4.59
C SER A 122 -32.39 3.38 4.18
N PRO A 123 -32.46 2.22 3.51
CA PRO A 123 -31.27 1.53 3.01
C PRO A 123 -30.42 2.43 2.12
N ALA A 124 -29.09 2.31 2.26
CA ALA A 124 -28.16 3.01 1.39
C ALA A 124 -28.38 2.58 -0.07
N ARG A 125 -28.32 3.54 -1.00
CA ARG A 125 -28.49 3.29 -2.44
C ARG A 125 -27.17 3.43 -3.15
N ASN A 126 -26.67 2.34 -3.75
CA ASN A 126 -25.49 2.36 -4.61
C ASN A 126 -25.78 3.22 -5.86
N LEU A 127 -25.02 4.30 -6.03
CA LEU A 127 -25.13 5.26 -7.14
C LEU A 127 -24.20 4.91 -8.30
N ALA A 128 -23.18 4.10 -8.05
CA ALA A 128 -22.17 3.71 -9.02
C ALA A 128 -21.83 2.22 -8.84
N PRO A 129 -22.73 1.29 -9.21
CA PRO A 129 -22.57 -0.16 -8.99
C PRO A 129 -21.55 -0.76 -9.97
N LEU A 130 -20.28 -0.45 -9.76
CA LEU A 130 -19.17 -0.83 -10.61
C LEU A 130 -18.49 -2.09 -10.09
N GLN A 131 -17.95 -2.90 -11.00
CA GLN A 131 -17.04 -3.99 -10.66
C GLN A 131 -15.58 -3.50 -10.66
N GLU A 132 -15.36 -2.33 -10.05
CA GLU A 132 -14.06 -1.71 -9.83
C GLU A 132 -14.13 -0.81 -8.58
N ASP A 133 -12.99 -0.56 -7.94
CA ASP A 133 -12.95 0.27 -6.73
C ASP A 133 -12.95 1.76 -7.09
N CYS A 134 -13.83 2.54 -6.44
CA CYS A 134 -13.81 4.01 -6.39
C CYS A 134 -12.98 4.52 -5.19
N GLY A 135 -12.13 3.66 -4.62
CA GLY A 135 -11.61 3.77 -3.27
C GLY A 135 -10.31 3.00 -3.08
N ASP A 136 -9.68 3.12 -1.92
CA ASP A 136 -8.49 2.35 -1.57
C ASP A 136 -8.36 2.20 -0.05
N ALA A 137 -7.41 1.38 0.40
CA ALA A 137 -7.09 1.21 1.81
C ALA A 137 -6.68 2.54 2.47
N VAL A 138 -7.35 2.87 3.58
CA VAL A 138 -7.12 4.10 4.35
C VAL A 138 -5.90 3.93 5.28
N TRP A 139 -4.70 4.11 4.73
CA TRP A 139 -3.45 4.08 5.51
C TRP A 139 -3.17 5.38 6.26
N ARG A 140 -3.73 6.49 5.78
CA ARG A 140 -3.47 7.84 6.28
C ARG A 140 -4.74 8.68 6.24
N LEU A 141 -4.76 9.75 7.02
CA LEU A 141 -5.84 10.73 6.99
C LEU A 141 -5.73 11.60 5.73
N GLY A 142 -6.88 12.04 5.21
CA GLY A 142 -6.96 13.12 4.23
C GLY A 142 -7.00 12.70 2.77
N ASN A 143 -7.01 11.39 2.47
CA ASN A 143 -7.31 10.91 1.13
C ASN A 143 -8.72 11.36 0.69
N THR A 144 -8.83 11.72 -0.58
CA THR A 144 -10.12 12.03 -1.22
C THR A 144 -10.18 11.32 -2.57
N TRP A 145 -11.18 10.46 -2.71
CA TRP A 145 -11.46 9.73 -3.94
C TRP A 145 -12.66 10.30 -4.69
N PHE A 146 -13.51 11.07 -4.01
CA PHE A 146 -14.54 11.85 -4.69
C PHE A 146 -14.66 13.28 -4.15
N ALA A 147 -15.23 14.16 -4.97
CA ALA A 147 -15.52 15.55 -4.63
C ALA A 147 -16.82 16.02 -5.29
N LEU A 148 -17.54 16.95 -4.66
CA LEU A 148 -18.80 17.48 -5.18
C LEU A 148 -18.53 18.64 -6.14
N ALA A 149 -19.10 18.61 -7.35
CA ALA A 149 -18.99 19.65 -8.37
C ALA A 149 -20.40 20.14 -8.74
N GLY A 150 -20.96 21.01 -7.90
CA GLY A 150 -22.35 21.47 -8.06
C GLY A 150 -23.34 20.33 -7.86
N ASP A 151 -24.09 19.98 -8.91
CA ASP A 151 -25.04 18.85 -8.92
C ASP A 151 -24.41 17.54 -9.43
N ARG A 152 -23.13 17.55 -9.80
CA ARG A 152 -22.33 16.39 -10.21
C ARG A 152 -21.36 15.95 -9.12
N ILE A 153 -20.88 14.73 -9.24
CA ILE A 153 -19.85 14.17 -8.37
C ILE A 153 -18.68 13.73 -9.24
N VAL A 154 -17.48 14.14 -8.86
CA VAL A 154 -16.24 13.69 -9.51
C VAL A 154 -15.67 12.55 -8.68
N LEU A 155 -15.32 11.42 -9.32
CA LEU A 155 -14.82 10.22 -8.67
C LEU A 155 -13.52 9.73 -9.30
N VAL A 156 -12.65 9.17 -8.48
CA VAL A 156 -11.46 8.42 -8.90
C VAL A 156 -11.78 6.93 -8.80
N HIS A 157 -11.77 6.21 -9.92
CA HIS A 157 -12.17 4.80 -9.99
C HIS A 157 -11.31 3.98 -10.95
N GLY A 158 -11.22 2.67 -10.73
CA GLY A 158 -10.53 1.73 -11.61
C GLY A 158 -9.62 0.77 -10.87
N THR A 159 -8.67 0.21 -11.61
CA THR A 159 -7.70 -0.78 -11.13
C THR A 159 -6.34 -0.12 -10.87
N PRO A 160 -5.39 -0.80 -10.18
CA PRO A 160 -4.05 -0.27 -9.94
C PRO A 160 -3.24 0.02 -11.21
N ASP A 161 -3.52 -0.67 -12.32
CA ASP A 161 -2.91 -0.41 -13.63
C ASP A 161 -3.57 0.76 -14.38
N ARG A 162 -4.83 1.07 -14.07
CA ARG A 162 -5.58 2.13 -14.74
C ARG A 162 -6.65 2.73 -13.82
N ARG A 163 -6.31 3.87 -13.23
CA ARG A 163 -7.20 4.62 -12.33
C ARG A 163 -7.60 5.94 -12.98
N ARG A 164 -8.89 6.13 -13.20
CA ARG A 164 -9.47 7.19 -14.02
C ARG A 164 -10.21 8.21 -13.16
N LEU A 165 -10.44 9.38 -13.75
CA LEU A 165 -11.34 10.39 -13.22
C LEU A 165 -12.66 10.31 -13.98
N GLY A 166 -13.77 10.17 -13.26
CA GLY A 166 -15.12 10.09 -13.80
C GLY A 166 -16.03 11.16 -13.21
N VAL A 167 -17.09 11.51 -13.94
CA VAL A 167 -18.16 12.41 -13.51
C VAL A 167 -19.45 11.61 -13.43
N LEU A 168 -20.07 11.60 -12.27
CA LEU A 168 -21.32 10.94 -11.96
C LEU A 168 -22.45 11.97 -11.82
N ASP A 169 -23.57 11.71 -12.49
CA ASP A 169 -24.85 12.34 -12.18
C ASP A 169 -25.58 11.52 -11.11
N PRO A 170 -25.71 12.03 -9.86
CA PRO A 170 -26.31 11.28 -8.76
C PRO A 170 -27.83 11.06 -8.90
N ALA A 171 -28.50 11.82 -9.79
CA ALA A 171 -29.94 11.67 -10.05
C ALA A 171 -30.21 10.50 -10.99
N THR A 172 -29.37 10.30 -12.01
CA THR A 172 -29.53 9.23 -13.00
C THR A 172 -28.68 7.99 -12.70
N GLY A 173 -27.56 8.15 -11.98
CA GLY A 173 -26.52 7.13 -11.82
C GLY A 173 -25.60 7.00 -13.05
N GLU A 174 -25.72 7.90 -14.03
CA GLU A 174 -24.88 7.90 -15.22
C GLU A 174 -23.47 8.40 -14.88
N MET A 175 -22.45 7.62 -15.25
CA MET A 175 -21.04 7.95 -15.05
C MET A 175 -20.34 8.07 -16.41
N THR A 176 -19.57 9.15 -16.58
CA THR A 176 -18.75 9.38 -17.77
C THR A 176 -17.30 9.61 -17.37
N ASP A 177 -16.38 8.84 -17.96
CA ASP A 177 -14.94 9.06 -17.78
C ASP A 177 -14.51 10.35 -18.45
N ILE A 178 -13.63 11.09 -17.77
CA ILE A 178 -12.93 12.23 -18.36
C ILE A 178 -11.80 11.69 -19.22
N ASP A 179 -11.86 11.97 -20.52
CA ASP A 179 -10.75 11.70 -21.43
C ASP A 179 -9.60 12.68 -21.15
N ALA A 180 -8.60 12.20 -20.42
CA ALA A 180 -7.42 12.96 -20.04
C ALA A 180 -6.15 12.15 -20.34
N PRO A 181 -5.03 12.80 -20.73
CA PRO A 181 -3.77 12.11 -21.01
C PRO A 181 -3.23 11.21 -19.88
N PRO A 182 -3.34 11.56 -18.59
CA PRO A 182 -2.88 10.70 -17.50
C PRO A 182 -3.65 9.37 -17.45
N THR A 183 -2.94 8.26 -17.26
CA THR A 183 -3.54 6.92 -17.18
C THR A 183 -3.82 6.49 -15.75
N TYR A 184 -3.32 7.24 -14.76
CA TYR A 184 -3.50 6.94 -13.34
C TYR A 184 -3.75 8.22 -12.52
N TRP A 185 -4.87 8.27 -11.81
CA TRP A 185 -5.24 9.32 -10.86
C TRP A 185 -5.02 8.86 -9.42
N ASN A 186 -4.25 9.63 -8.66
CA ASN A 186 -3.96 9.41 -7.24
C ASN A 186 -5.21 9.75 -6.40
N PRO A 187 -5.42 9.11 -5.23
CA PRO A 187 -6.51 9.42 -4.28
C PRO A 187 -6.39 10.79 -3.58
N THR A 188 -6.38 11.85 -4.40
CA THR A 188 -6.48 13.24 -4.01
C THR A 188 -7.20 14.02 -5.11
N VAL A 189 -8.47 14.30 -4.88
CA VAL A 189 -9.32 15.08 -5.78
C VAL A 189 -10.04 16.19 -5.02
N SER A 190 -10.18 17.34 -5.66
CA SER A 190 -10.88 18.52 -5.15
C SER A 190 -11.54 19.29 -6.28
N THR A 191 -12.52 20.11 -5.94
CA THR A 191 -13.35 20.86 -6.90
C THR A 191 -13.48 22.32 -6.48
N GLY A 192 -13.56 23.21 -7.46
CA GLY A 192 -13.84 24.63 -7.30
C GLY A 192 -14.76 25.10 -8.43
N GLY A 193 -16.07 24.98 -8.24
CA GLY A 193 -17.03 25.11 -9.35
C GLY A 193 -16.87 23.96 -10.34
N ASP A 194 -16.75 24.29 -11.62
CA ASP A 194 -16.54 23.31 -12.70
C ASP A 194 -15.06 22.92 -12.89
N LEU A 195 -14.15 23.42 -12.05
CA LEU A 195 -12.73 23.07 -12.11
C LEU A 195 -12.43 21.96 -11.12
N VAL A 196 -11.91 20.84 -11.61
CA VAL A 196 -11.34 19.76 -10.81
C VAL A 196 -9.84 19.96 -10.70
N ALA A 197 -9.27 19.70 -9.54
CA ALA A 197 -7.84 19.54 -9.33
C ALA A 197 -7.55 18.18 -8.68
N GLY A 198 -6.53 17.50 -9.18
CA GLY A 198 -6.04 16.25 -8.61
C GLY A 198 -4.57 16.00 -8.94
N VAL A 199 -4.07 14.82 -8.56
CA VAL A 199 -2.71 14.40 -8.88
C VAL A 199 -2.78 13.18 -9.79
N ALA A 200 -2.10 13.22 -10.93
CA ALA A 200 -2.15 12.16 -11.92
C ALA A 200 -0.79 11.89 -12.56
N ALA A 201 -0.61 10.71 -13.14
CA ALA A 201 0.62 10.25 -13.77
C ALA A 201 0.31 9.35 -14.97
N SER A 202 1.36 8.96 -15.68
CA SER A 202 1.35 7.90 -16.69
C SER A 202 2.60 7.04 -16.54
N PRO A 203 2.75 5.93 -17.28
CA PRO A 203 4.02 5.20 -17.38
C PRO A 203 5.23 6.07 -17.78
N TYR A 204 5.00 7.25 -18.35
CA TYR A 204 6.04 8.09 -18.93
C TYR A 204 6.09 9.50 -18.34
N THR A 205 5.18 9.82 -17.42
CA THR A 205 5.13 11.11 -16.73
C THR A 205 5.00 10.90 -15.23
N PRO A 206 5.70 11.70 -14.42
CA PRO A 206 5.64 11.57 -12.96
C PRO A 206 4.26 11.96 -12.45
N PHE A 207 4.01 11.74 -11.16
CA PHE A 207 2.87 12.38 -10.50
C PHE A 207 2.98 13.91 -10.56
N GLU A 208 1.96 14.52 -11.12
CA GLU A 208 1.82 15.94 -11.36
C GLU A 208 0.45 16.43 -10.92
N VAL A 209 0.36 17.69 -10.50
CA VAL A 209 -0.92 18.36 -10.23
C VAL A 209 -1.55 18.71 -11.57
N VAL A 210 -2.75 18.17 -11.79
CA VAL A 210 -3.53 18.35 -13.03
C VAL A 210 -4.86 19.00 -12.69
N THR A 211 -5.28 19.95 -13.51
CA THR A 211 -6.65 20.48 -13.48
C THR A 211 -7.44 20.04 -14.70
N VAL A 212 -8.76 19.91 -14.52
CA VAL A 212 -9.72 19.62 -15.59
C VAL A 212 -10.93 20.54 -15.45
N ASP A 213 -11.29 21.22 -16.53
CA ASP A 213 -12.53 21.98 -16.63
C ASP A 213 -13.67 21.06 -17.13
N LEU A 214 -14.68 20.84 -16.31
CA LEU A 214 -15.78 19.90 -16.58
C LEU A 214 -16.71 20.35 -17.72
N ARG A 215 -16.73 21.62 -18.08
CA ARG A 215 -17.59 22.14 -19.15
C ARG A 215 -16.99 21.89 -20.53
N THR A 216 -15.66 21.98 -20.60
CA THR A 216 -14.91 21.98 -21.86
C THR A 216 -14.08 20.71 -22.06
N GLY A 217 -13.79 19.97 -21.00
CA GLY A 217 -12.82 18.87 -20.99
C GLY A 217 -11.36 19.35 -21.07
N ALA A 218 -11.10 20.66 -21.00
CA ALA A 218 -9.75 21.20 -21.06
C ALA A 218 -8.95 20.78 -19.82
N HIS A 219 -7.71 20.34 -20.04
CA HIS A 219 -6.80 19.93 -18.97
C HIS A 219 -5.52 20.78 -18.96
N ALA A 220 -4.94 20.97 -17.78
CA ALA A 220 -3.66 21.65 -17.61
C ALA A 220 -2.80 20.99 -16.53
N VAL A 221 -1.50 20.90 -16.77
CA VAL A 221 -0.51 20.47 -15.78
C VAL A 221 0.01 21.72 -15.06
N LEU A 222 -0.09 21.75 -13.73
CA LEU A 222 0.34 22.85 -12.89
C LEU A 222 1.72 22.62 -12.24
N SER A 223 2.17 21.36 -12.22
CA SER A 223 3.51 21.03 -11.71
C SER A 223 4.61 21.60 -12.62
N PRO A 224 5.75 22.01 -12.04
CA PRO A 224 6.91 22.37 -12.83
C PRO A 224 7.42 21.14 -13.59
N ALA A 225 7.90 21.36 -14.82
CA ALA A 225 8.54 20.31 -15.61
C ALA A 225 9.72 19.71 -14.83
N LYS A 226 9.82 18.39 -14.85
CA LYS A 226 10.93 17.63 -14.27
C LYS A 226 11.83 17.12 -15.38
N GLU A 227 13.13 17.08 -15.11
CA GLU A 227 14.06 16.38 -16.00
C GLU A 227 13.81 14.88 -15.86
N LEU A 228 13.50 14.22 -16.97
CA LEU A 228 13.20 12.80 -17.04
C LEU A 228 14.25 12.12 -17.93
N PRO A 229 14.52 10.82 -17.70
CA PRO A 229 15.27 10.04 -18.66
C PRO A 229 14.62 10.11 -20.05
N ASP A 230 15.44 9.93 -21.09
CA ASP A 230 14.93 9.80 -22.46
C ASP A 230 13.85 8.71 -22.52
N ARG A 231 12.87 8.88 -23.40
CA ARG A 231 11.77 7.91 -23.56
C ARG A 231 12.29 6.49 -23.87
N ASP A 232 13.44 6.42 -24.56
CA ASP A 232 14.16 5.20 -24.89
C ASP A 232 14.96 4.60 -23.72
N ALA A 233 14.95 5.21 -22.53
CA ALA A 233 15.45 4.59 -21.30
C ALA A 233 14.31 3.97 -20.47
N LEU A 234 13.06 4.40 -20.70
CA LEU A 234 11.90 3.95 -19.95
C LEU A 234 11.34 2.62 -20.52
N PRO A 235 10.91 1.68 -19.66
CA PRO A 235 10.25 0.46 -20.10
C PRO A 235 8.82 0.72 -20.58
N ASP A 236 8.28 -0.20 -21.38
CA ASP A 236 6.86 -0.24 -21.73
C ASP A 236 6.17 -1.27 -20.84
N PRO A 237 5.33 -0.83 -19.87
CA PRO A 237 4.73 -1.77 -18.95
C PRO A 237 3.57 -2.54 -19.58
N GLU A 238 3.42 -3.80 -19.16
CA GLU A 238 2.33 -4.70 -19.54
C GLU A 238 1.57 -5.15 -18.28
N ALA A 239 0.27 -4.85 -18.19
CA ALA A 239 -0.60 -5.46 -17.19
C ALA A 239 -0.91 -6.91 -17.60
N VAL A 240 -0.62 -7.87 -16.74
CA VAL A 240 -0.81 -9.30 -17.01
C VAL A 240 -1.52 -10.01 -15.86
N THR A 241 -2.03 -11.20 -16.13
CA THR A 241 -2.58 -12.09 -15.10
C THR A 241 -2.11 -13.51 -15.34
N PHE A 242 -1.46 -14.11 -14.35
CA PHE A 242 -1.02 -15.50 -14.36
C PHE A 242 -1.84 -16.26 -13.32
N ASP A 243 -2.63 -17.25 -13.76
CA ASP A 243 -3.47 -18.10 -12.89
C ASP A 243 -4.30 -17.33 -11.85
N GLY A 244 -4.80 -16.14 -12.23
CA GLY A 244 -5.63 -15.29 -11.37
C GLY A 244 -4.86 -14.36 -10.42
N VAL A 245 -3.53 -14.25 -10.59
CA VAL A 245 -2.64 -13.29 -9.92
C VAL A 245 -2.30 -12.14 -10.86
N HIS A 246 -2.53 -10.90 -10.42
CA HIS A 246 -2.26 -9.70 -11.20
C HIS A 246 -0.81 -9.24 -11.04
N ALA A 247 -0.18 -8.79 -12.13
CA ALA A 247 1.16 -8.22 -12.10
C ALA A 247 1.36 -7.17 -13.20
N HIS A 248 2.29 -6.24 -12.97
CA HIS A 248 2.79 -5.33 -13.99
C HIS A 248 4.18 -5.80 -14.42
N LEU A 249 4.32 -6.16 -15.70
CA LEU A 249 5.61 -6.54 -16.26
C LEU A 249 6.29 -5.35 -16.89
N TYR A 250 7.58 -5.22 -16.62
CA TYR A 250 8.46 -4.24 -17.24
C TYR A 250 9.59 -5.02 -17.90
N PRO A 251 9.47 -5.32 -19.21
CA PRO A 251 10.46 -6.11 -19.91
C PRO A 251 11.84 -5.45 -19.92
N PRO A 252 12.93 -6.23 -19.88
CA PRO A 252 14.27 -5.69 -20.01
C PRO A 252 14.51 -5.14 -21.41
N ARG A 253 15.28 -4.06 -21.49
CA ARG A 253 15.73 -3.50 -22.77
C ARG A 253 16.87 -4.31 -23.37
N ASP A 254 16.92 -4.33 -24.69
CA ASP A 254 18.00 -4.92 -25.50
C ASP A 254 18.32 -6.41 -25.22
N VAL A 255 17.38 -7.14 -24.60
CA VAL A 255 17.49 -8.59 -24.38
C VAL A 255 16.48 -9.32 -25.26
N THR A 256 16.97 -10.26 -26.06
CA THR A 256 16.12 -11.19 -26.81
C THR A 256 16.13 -12.55 -26.11
N GLY A 257 14.95 -13.08 -25.80
CA GLY A 257 14.79 -14.36 -25.12
C GLY A 257 14.80 -14.25 -23.58
N PRO A 258 14.97 -15.38 -22.88
CA PRO A 258 14.89 -15.41 -21.41
C PRO A 258 15.93 -14.53 -20.73
N ALA A 259 15.48 -13.56 -19.95
CA ALA A 259 16.31 -12.60 -19.24
C ALA A 259 16.34 -12.86 -17.73
N PRO A 260 17.31 -12.28 -16.98
CA PRO A 260 17.15 -12.12 -15.54
C PRO A 260 15.88 -11.33 -15.23
N TYR A 261 15.12 -11.76 -14.21
CA TYR A 261 13.94 -11.04 -13.73
C TYR A 261 14.01 -10.87 -12.21
N VAL A 262 13.46 -9.75 -11.73
CA VAL A 262 13.24 -9.52 -10.31
C VAL A 262 11.75 -9.36 -10.06
N ILE A 263 11.21 -10.18 -9.17
CA ILE A 263 9.85 -10.05 -8.67
C ILE A 263 9.84 -8.94 -7.62
N PHE A 264 9.15 -7.85 -7.91
CA PHE A 264 8.92 -6.75 -6.99
C PHE A 264 7.66 -7.04 -6.18
N VAL A 265 7.76 -6.85 -4.87
CA VAL A 265 6.67 -7.05 -3.92
C VAL A 265 6.43 -5.76 -3.15
N HIS A 266 5.23 -5.20 -3.28
CA HIS A 266 4.86 -3.98 -2.56
C HIS A 266 4.63 -4.21 -1.06
N GLY A 267 4.81 -3.14 -0.29
CA GLY A 267 4.43 -3.07 1.13
C GLY A 267 2.91 -2.93 1.32
N GLY A 268 2.45 -2.90 2.56
CA GLY A 268 1.02 -2.87 2.91
C GLY A 268 0.74 -3.88 4.01
N PRO A 269 0.51 -5.18 3.72
CA PRO A 269 0.32 -5.77 2.39
C PRO A 269 -1.01 -5.39 1.73
N THR A 270 -1.97 -4.81 2.46
CA THR A 270 -3.22 -4.29 1.89
C THR A 270 -3.00 -2.94 1.19
N SER A 271 -2.38 -3.00 0.01
CA SER A 271 -2.10 -1.89 -0.90
C SER A 271 -2.00 -2.45 -2.33
N ALA A 272 -1.65 -1.66 -3.33
CA ALA A 272 -1.30 -2.16 -4.64
C ALA A 272 -0.12 -1.40 -5.25
N SER A 273 0.63 -2.08 -6.10
CA SER A 273 1.56 -1.47 -7.04
C SER A 273 0.79 -0.84 -8.20
N THR A 274 1.19 0.37 -8.60
CA THR A 274 0.53 1.14 -9.66
C THR A 274 1.37 1.15 -10.93
N MET A 275 0.75 1.19 -12.11
CA MET A 275 1.47 1.22 -13.39
C MET A 275 1.76 2.66 -13.85
N VAL A 276 2.74 3.31 -13.21
CA VAL A 276 3.17 4.69 -13.50
C VAL A 276 4.68 4.77 -13.69
N LEU A 277 5.20 5.94 -14.07
CA LEU A 277 6.63 6.18 -14.19
C LEU A 277 7.35 5.87 -12.88
N ASP A 278 8.26 4.90 -12.95
CA ASP A 278 9.16 4.55 -11.87
C ASP A 278 10.59 4.44 -12.43
N VAL A 279 11.44 5.39 -12.04
CA VAL A 279 12.84 5.44 -12.48
C VAL A 279 13.69 4.36 -11.82
N GLU A 280 13.25 3.81 -10.69
CA GLU A 280 13.87 2.66 -10.03
C GLU A 280 13.66 1.39 -10.87
N ILE A 281 12.44 1.18 -11.37
CA ILE A 281 12.18 0.09 -12.31
C ILE A 281 13.00 0.30 -13.58
N ALA A 282 13.01 1.52 -14.13
CA ALA A 282 13.80 1.85 -15.32
C ALA A 282 15.31 1.60 -15.12
N TYR A 283 15.83 1.81 -13.91
CA TYR A 283 17.23 1.55 -13.57
C TYR A 283 17.64 0.08 -13.82
N PHE A 284 16.75 -0.87 -13.51
CA PHE A 284 16.97 -2.30 -13.76
C PHE A 284 16.64 -2.69 -15.20
N THR A 285 15.51 -2.23 -15.76
CA THR A 285 15.11 -2.62 -17.12
C THR A 285 16.07 -2.10 -18.19
N SER A 286 16.64 -0.91 -18.00
CA SER A 286 17.68 -0.35 -18.88
C SER A 286 19.00 -1.12 -18.82
N ARG A 287 19.21 -1.97 -17.80
CA ARG A 287 20.39 -2.83 -17.62
C ARG A 287 20.13 -4.29 -18.00
N GLY A 288 19.07 -4.56 -18.74
CA GLY A 288 18.74 -5.90 -19.21
C GLY A 288 18.15 -6.81 -18.13
N ILE A 289 17.66 -6.26 -17.02
CA ILE A 289 16.98 -7.01 -15.95
C ILE A 289 15.49 -6.68 -16.01
N GLY A 290 14.66 -7.69 -16.27
CA GLY A 290 13.21 -7.50 -16.26
C GLY A 290 12.68 -7.32 -14.84
N VAL A 291 11.58 -6.59 -14.70
CA VAL A 291 10.87 -6.44 -13.43
C VAL A 291 9.45 -6.96 -13.59
N ALA A 292 8.97 -7.69 -12.59
CA ALA A 292 7.56 -8.07 -12.48
C ALA A 292 7.04 -7.63 -11.11
N ASP A 293 6.21 -6.59 -11.10
CA ASP A 293 5.65 -6.00 -9.90
C ASP A 293 4.31 -6.64 -9.58
N VAL A 294 4.27 -7.45 -8.53
CA VAL A 294 3.18 -8.40 -8.27
C VAL A 294 2.17 -7.80 -7.30
N ASN A 295 0.93 -7.70 -7.77
CA ASN A 295 -0.23 -7.39 -6.94
C ASN A 295 -0.82 -8.72 -6.43
N TYR A 296 -0.16 -9.32 -5.43
CA TYR A 296 -0.50 -10.63 -4.86
C TYR A 296 -1.86 -10.62 -4.14
N GLY A 297 -2.48 -11.79 -3.93
CA GLY A 297 -3.73 -11.93 -3.19
C GLY A 297 -3.64 -11.22 -1.83
N GLY A 298 -4.50 -10.23 -1.60
CA GLY A 298 -4.32 -9.24 -0.53
C GLY A 298 -4.28 -7.79 -1.02
N SER A 299 -3.84 -7.57 -2.27
CA SER A 299 -3.75 -6.24 -2.84
C SER A 299 -5.12 -5.57 -3.00
N THR A 300 -5.12 -4.24 -2.99
CA THR A 300 -6.32 -3.41 -3.21
C THR A 300 -6.55 -3.12 -4.71
N GLY A 301 -7.72 -2.54 -5.04
CA GLY A 301 -8.08 -2.19 -6.42
C GLY A 301 -8.68 -3.32 -7.26
N TYR A 302 -8.81 -4.52 -6.67
CA TYR A 302 -9.45 -5.70 -7.27
C TYR A 302 -10.65 -6.19 -6.43
N GLY A 303 -11.20 -5.31 -5.59
CA GLY A 303 -12.35 -5.59 -4.75
C GLY A 303 -12.02 -6.36 -3.48
N ARG A 304 -12.98 -6.37 -2.56
CA ARG A 304 -12.90 -7.01 -1.24
C ARG A 304 -12.54 -8.49 -1.34
N ALA A 305 -13.10 -9.23 -2.29
CA ALA A 305 -12.81 -10.65 -2.43
C ALA A 305 -11.33 -10.94 -2.72
N TYR A 306 -10.64 -10.09 -3.50
CA TYR A 306 -9.21 -10.23 -3.75
C TYR A 306 -8.38 -9.82 -2.54
N ARG A 307 -8.74 -8.70 -1.90
CA ARG A 307 -8.14 -8.22 -0.64
C ARG A 307 -8.21 -9.27 0.48
N GLU A 308 -9.33 -9.95 0.60
CA GLU A 308 -9.59 -10.95 1.62
C GLU A 308 -8.86 -12.29 1.38
N ARG A 309 -8.23 -12.49 0.21
CA ARG A 309 -7.39 -13.69 -0.03
C ARG A 309 -6.24 -13.79 0.96
N LEU A 310 -5.75 -12.67 1.49
CA LEU A 310 -4.65 -12.65 2.45
C LEU A 310 -5.10 -12.84 3.90
N ARG A 311 -6.41 -12.82 4.20
CA ARG A 311 -6.90 -12.99 5.57
C ARG A 311 -6.41 -14.32 6.14
N HIS A 312 -5.63 -14.24 7.21
CA HIS A 312 -4.95 -15.34 7.88
C HIS A 312 -3.96 -16.12 7.00
N GLN A 313 -3.57 -15.61 5.83
CA GLN A 313 -2.72 -16.26 4.82
C GLN A 313 -1.41 -15.52 4.52
N TRP A 314 -1.06 -14.48 5.27
CA TRP A 314 0.22 -13.78 5.09
C TRP A 314 1.43 -14.67 5.37
N GLY A 315 2.45 -14.64 4.52
CA GLY A 315 3.55 -15.62 4.44
C GLY A 315 3.22 -16.90 3.66
N VAL A 316 2.04 -16.98 3.02
CA VAL A 316 1.58 -18.14 2.22
C VAL A 316 1.05 -17.69 0.87
N VAL A 317 -0.01 -16.88 0.83
CA VAL A 317 -0.65 -16.45 -0.43
C VAL A 317 0.25 -15.48 -1.19
N ASP A 318 0.75 -14.48 -0.50
CA ASP A 318 1.76 -13.52 -0.97
C ASP A 318 2.99 -14.22 -1.59
N VAL A 319 3.53 -15.25 -0.92
CA VAL A 319 4.67 -16.03 -1.44
C VAL A 319 4.27 -16.85 -2.68
N ARG A 320 3.16 -17.60 -2.61
CA ARG A 320 2.69 -18.47 -3.72
C ARG A 320 2.32 -17.68 -4.97
N ASP A 321 1.76 -16.50 -4.80
CA ASP A 321 1.38 -15.64 -5.92
C ASP A 321 2.62 -15.08 -6.62
N CYS A 322 3.67 -14.74 -5.86
CA CYS A 322 4.98 -14.39 -6.42
C CYS A 322 5.61 -15.58 -7.17
N GLU A 323 5.52 -16.81 -6.64
CA GLU A 323 5.97 -18.02 -7.34
C GLU A 323 5.18 -18.24 -8.64
N THR A 324 3.87 -18.01 -8.61
CA THR A 324 2.98 -18.17 -9.77
C THR A 324 3.39 -17.24 -10.91
N VAL A 325 3.65 -15.96 -10.61
CA VAL A 325 4.13 -15.00 -11.61
C VAL A 325 5.53 -15.39 -12.12
N ALA A 326 6.46 -15.77 -11.22
CA ALA A 326 7.79 -16.22 -11.62
C ALA A 326 7.74 -17.45 -12.55
N HIS A 327 6.92 -18.45 -12.23
CA HIS A 327 6.71 -19.62 -13.09
C HIS A 327 6.04 -19.26 -14.41
N GLY A 328 5.08 -18.36 -14.42
CA GLY A 328 4.45 -17.84 -15.65
C GLY A 328 5.45 -17.17 -16.59
N LEU A 329 6.36 -16.36 -16.05
CA LEU A 329 7.44 -15.72 -16.81
C LEU A 329 8.43 -16.75 -17.38
N ILE A 330 8.76 -17.78 -16.62
CA ILE A 330 9.63 -18.88 -17.07
C ILE A 330 8.95 -19.69 -18.19
N ALA A 331 7.69 -20.08 -17.99
CA ALA A 331 6.93 -20.90 -18.93
C ALA A 331 6.70 -20.19 -20.27
N THR A 332 6.53 -18.86 -20.24
CA THR A 332 6.40 -18.02 -21.45
C THR A 332 7.74 -17.67 -22.09
N GLY A 333 8.87 -18.14 -21.54
CA GLY A 333 10.22 -17.89 -22.07
C GLY A 333 10.71 -16.45 -21.86
N ARG A 334 10.07 -15.66 -21.00
CA ARG A 334 10.48 -14.29 -20.66
C ARG A 334 11.59 -14.26 -19.61
N ALA A 335 11.50 -15.10 -18.59
CA ALA A 335 12.49 -15.19 -17.52
C ALA A 335 13.37 -16.44 -17.64
N HIS A 336 14.68 -16.28 -17.38
CA HIS A 336 15.60 -17.41 -17.31
C HIS A 336 15.41 -18.18 -15.98
N PRO A 337 15.18 -19.50 -15.98
CA PRO A 337 14.82 -20.27 -14.79
C PRO A 337 15.78 -20.15 -13.60
N SER A 338 17.08 -19.94 -13.85
CA SER A 338 18.09 -19.79 -12.81
C SER A 338 18.43 -18.33 -12.44
N LYS A 339 17.69 -17.35 -12.99
CA LYS A 339 17.97 -15.91 -12.81
C LYS A 339 16.71 -15.13 -12.44
N VAL A 340 15.94 -15.67 -11.50
CA VAL A 340 14.80 -14.97 -10.90
C VAL A 340 15.15 -14.63 -9.45
N ALA A 341 15.03 -13.36 -9.07
CA ALA A 341 15.16 -12.90 -7.68
C ALA A 341 13.83 -12.31 -7.20
N ILE A 342 13.73 -12.06 -5.90
CA ILE A 342 12.58 -11.40 -5.28
C ILE A 342 13.06 -10.23 -4.43
N ARG A 343 12.34 -9.12 -4.46
CA ARG A 343 12.63 -7.95 -3.64
C ARG A 343 11.40 -7.25 -3.12
N GLY A 344 11.53 -6.62 -1.96
CA GLY A 344 10.46 -5.80 -1.41
C GLY A 344 10.87 -5.07 -0.14
N GLY A 345 10.07 -4.07 0.23
CA GLY A 345 10.22 -3.33 1.48
C GLY A 345 9.06 -3.59 2.44
N SER A 346 9.29 -3.49 3.75
CA SER A 346 8.24 -3.64 4.76
C SER A 346 7.53 -5.00 4.64
N ALA A 347 6.20 -5.04 4.43
CA ALA A 347 5.47 -6.27 4.15
C ALA A 347 5.93 -7.00 2.85
N GLY A 348 6.42 -6.27 1.86
CA GLY A 348 7.08 -6.87 0.70
C GLY A 348 8.45 -7.45 1.04
N GLY A 349 9.14 -6.85 2.01
CA GLY A 349 10.38 -7.38 2.58
C GLY A 349 10.14 -8.69 3.32
N TRP A 350 9.06 -8.76 4.12
CA TRP A 350 8.55 -10.01 4.70
C TRP A 350 8.35 -11.09 3.65
N THR A 351 7.59 -10.78 2.59
CA THR A 351 7.31 -11.74 1.52
C THR A 351 8.62 -12.21 0.87
N SER A 352 9.57 -11.30 0.67
CA SER A 352 10.87 -11.61 0.05
C SER A 352 11.69 -12.60 0.89
N VAL A 353 11.79 -12.37 2.20
CA VAL A 353 12.52 -13.30 3.09
C VAL A 353 11.74 -14.57 3.40
N ALA A 354 10.41 -14.53 3.43
CA ALA A 354 9.55 -15.71 3.55
C ALA A 354 9.68 -16.61 2.32
N ALA A 355 9.65 -16.01 1.12
CA ALA A 355 9.90 -16.71 -0.13
C ALA A 355 11.31 -17.30 -0.16
N LEU A 356 12.33 -16.60 0.33
CA LEU A 356 13.69 -17.12 0.39
C LEU A 356 13.76 -18.46 1.15
N VAL A 357 13.07 -18.58 2.29
CA VAL A 357 13.13 -19.77 3.15
C VAL A 357 12.07 -20.83 2.84
N HIS A 358 10.94 -20.46 2.22
CA HIS A 358 9.83 -21.38 1.94
C HIS A 358 9.66 -21.74 0.46
N SER A 359 10.36 -21.05 -0.44
CA SER A 359 10.40 -21.32 -1.88
C SER A 359 11.77 -21.79 -2.34
N LYS A 360 11.82 -22.48 -3.49
CA LYS A 360 13.04 -22.81 -4.24
C LYS A 360 13.12 -22.11 -5.60
N VAL A 361 12.16 -21.24 -5.91
CA VAL A 361 12.08 -20.54 -7.20
C VAL A 361 13.13 -19.43 -7.30
N PHE A 362 13.36 -18.71 -6.21
CA PHE A 362 14.17 -17.50 -6.19
C PHE A 362 15.65 -17.82 -5.94
N ARG A 363 16.52 -17.21 -6.75
CA ARG A 363 17.97 -17.37 -6.66
C ARG A 363 18.59 -16.58 -5.49
N GLY A 364 17.90 -15.56 -5.02
CA GLY A 364 18.26 -14.72 -3.88
C GLY A 364 17.15 -13.71 -3.60
N ALA A 365 17.22 -13.07 -2.43
CA ALA A 365 16.23 -12.08 -2.01
C ALA A 365 16.89 -10.77 -1.56
N VAL A 366 16.24 -9.65 -1.87
CA VAL A 366 16.59 -8.32 -1.34
C VAL A 366 15.44 -7.83 -0.46
N ALA A 367 15.72 -7.42 0.77
CA ALA A 367 14.68 -7.00 1.69
C ALA A 367 15.04 -5.67 2.37
N HIS A 368 14.15 -4.68 2.21
CA HIS A 368 14.26 -3.37 2.84
C HIS A 368 13.39 -3.34 4.10
N TYR A 369 13.94 -2.96 5.25
CA TYR A 369 13.22 -2.78 6.51
C TYR A 369 12.15 -3.86 6.77
N ALA A 370 12.56 -5.12 6.62
CA ALA A 370 11.66 -6.27 6.54
C ALA A 370 11.25 -6.79 7.91
N ILE A 371 9.99 -7.21 8.03
CA ILE A 371 9.57 -8.07 9.12
C ILE A 371 10.18 -9.46 8.87
N THR A 372 10.87 -10.03 9.85
CA THR A 372 11.54 -11.34 9.74
C THR A 372 11.11 -12.32 10.82
N ASP A 373 10.38 -11.85 11.83
CA ASP A 373 9.70 -12.64 12.84
C ASP A 373 8.39 -11.95 13.26
N PRO A 374 7.22 -12.50 12.89
CA PRO A 374 5.95 -11.81 13.06
C PRO A 374 5.51 -11.79 14.54
N GLU A 375 5.91 -12.78 15.35
CA GLU A 375 5.57 -12.83 16.78
C GLU A 375 6.32 -11.73 17.54
N GLY A 376 7.62 -11.55 17.27
CA GLY A 376 8.39 -10.42 17.80
C GLY A 376 7.84 -9.07 17.36
N TRP A 377 7.46 -8.92 16.08
CA TRP A 377 6.91 -7.66 15.56
C TRP A 377 5.59 -7.25 16.22
N ALA A 378 4.72 -8.23 16.54
CA ALA A 378 3.46 -8.01 17.23
C ALA A 378 3.62 -7.25 18.57
N ALA A 379 4.77 -7.41 19.23
CA ALA A 379 5.06 -6.78 20.52
C ALA A 379 5.71 -5.39 20.40
N GLU A 380 6.21 -5.02 19.21
CA GLU A 380 7.12 -3.89 19.01
C GLU A 380 6.54 -2.77 18.13
N THR A 381 5.57 -3.09 17.26
CA THR A 381 5.03 -2.15 16.27
C THR A 381 4.18 -1.03 16.87
N HIS A 382 3.87 -0.02 16.06
CA HIS A 382 3.07 1.14 16.46
C HIS A 382 1.59 0.77 16.76
N ASP A 383 0.80 1.70 17.28
CA ASP A 383 -0.59 1.40 17.67
C ASP A 383 -1.51 1.05 16.49
N PHE A 384 -1.39 1.72 15.33
CA PHE A 384 -2.28 1.52 14.18
C PHE A 384 -2.25 0.07 13.65
N GLU A 385 -1.06 -0.50 13.47
CA GLU A 385 -0.85 -1.87 13.00
C GLU A 385 -0.69 -2.90 14.15
N SER A 386 -0.80 -2.51 15.42
CA SER A 386 -0.56 -3.42 16.57
C SER A 386 -1.46 -4.65 16.61
N ARG A 387 -2.63 -4.60 15.96
CA ARG A 387 -3.56 -5.73 15.83
C ARG A 387 -3.71 -6.23 14.39
N TYR A 388 -2.91 -5.71 13.46
CA TYR A 388 -3.03 -6.07 12.05
C TYR A 388 -2.72 -7.55 11.79
N LEU A 389 -1.81 -8.13 12.58
CA LEU A 389 -1.51 -9.57 12.48
C LEU A 389 -2.69 -10.48 12.86
N ASP A 390 -3.68 -9.99 13.63
CA ASP A 390 -4.91 -10.72 13.90
C ASP A 390 -5.62 -11.06 12.60
N GLY A 391 -5.66 -10.12 11.66
CA GLY A 391 -6.23 -10.30 10.32
C GLY A 391 -5.29 -11.02 9.35
N LEU A 392 -3.98 -10.80 9.43
CA LEU A 392 -3.00 -11.36 8.46
C LEU A 392 -2.59 -12.81 8.74
N ILE A 393 -2.39 -13.19 10.01
CA ILE A 393 -1.95 -14.54 10.41
C ILE A 393 -3.02 -15.23 11.26
N GLY A 394 -3.66 -14.46 12.15
CA GLY A 394 -4.66 -14.92 13.10
C GLY A 394 -4.38 -14.38 14.51
N PRO A 395 -5.37 -14.37 15.42
CA PRO A 395 -5.17 -13.86 16.76
C PRO A 395 -4.24 -14.74 17.59
N LEU A 396 -3.40 -14.10 18.42
CA LEU A 396 -2.64 -14.74 19.49
C LEU A 396 -3.45 -14.77 20.80
N PRO A 397 -3.26 -15.81 21.63
CA PRO A 397 -2.30 -16.92 21.49
C PRO A 397 -2.78 -18.10 20.63
N GLU A 398 -4.05 -18.14 20.20
CA GLU A 398 -4.70 -19.33 19.61
C GLU A 398 -4.02 -19.80 18.32
N THR A 399 -3.47 -18.88 17.54
CA THR A 399 -2.85 -19.17 16.24
C THR A 399 -1.32 -19.13 16.25
N ARG A 400 -0.69 -19.15 17.44
CA ARG A 400 0.78 -19.07 17.60
C ARG A 400 1.57 -20.03 16.71
N GLN A 401 1.05 -21.23 16.48
CA GLN A 401 1.69 -22.20 15.59
C GLN A 401 1.92 -21.64 14.16
N ARG A 402 0.99 -20.83 13.63
CA ARG A 402 1.15 -20.19 12.31
C ARG A 402 2.30 -19.18 12.31
N TYR A 403 2.49 -18.44 13.39
CA TYR A 403 3.60 -17.49 13.52
C TYR A 403 4.95 -18.21 13.49
N LEU A 404 5.06 -19.33 14.21
CA LEU A 404 6.27 -20.16 14.23
C LEU A 404 6.54 -20.82 12.86
N GLU A 405 5.51 -21.31 12.19
CA GLU A 405 5.62 -21.95 10.87
C GLU A 405 6.03 -20.97 9.77
N ARG A 406 5.63 -19.70 9.89
CA ARG A 406 5.83 -18.69 8.85
C ARG A 406 7.03 -17.79 9.09
N SER A 407 7.65 -17.80 10.27
CA SER A 407 8.75 -16.91 10.65
C SER A 407 10.02 -17.18 9.82
N PRO A 408 10.46 -16.25 8.95
CA PRO A 408 11.70 -16.41 8.19
C PRO A 408 12.91 -16.70 9.08
N THR A 409 13.00 -16.04 10.24
CA THR A 409 14.09 -16.21 11.19
C THR A 409 14.21 -17.61 11.74
N LEU A 410 13.09 -18.28 12.04
CA LEU A 410 13.10 -19.65 12.54
C LEU A 410 13.42 -20.68 11.45
N HIS A 411 13.23 -20.32 10.18
CA HIS A 411 13.41 -21.20 9.03
C HIS A 411 14.62 -20.82 8.15
N ALA A 412 15.56 -20.01 8.65
CA ALA A 412 16.73 -19.54 7.90
C ALA A 412 17.58 -20.69 7.29
N ALA A 413 17.60 -21.87 7.92
CA ALA A 413 18.28 -23.06 7.41
C ALA A 413 17.74 -23.55 6.05
N ASN A 414 16.52 -23.15 5.68
CA ASN A 414 15.87 -23.52 4.44
C ASN A 414 16.11 -22.54 3.28
N ALA A 415 16.86 -21.44 3.53
CA ALA A 415 17.13 -20.41 2.55
C ALA A 415 17.62 -20.99 1.21
N SER A 416 16.97 -20.61 0.11
CA SER A 416 17.25 -21.11 -1.24
C SER A 416 18.46 -20.45 -1.90
N GLY A 417 18.91 -19.31 -1.38
CA GLY A 417 20.03 -18.56 -1.92
C GLY A 417 20.46 -17.39 -1.01
N PRO A 418 21.31 -16.48 -1.54
CA PRO A 418 21.79 -15.35 -0.78
C PRO A 418 20.71 -14.33 -0.42
N ALA A 419 20.97 -13.53 0.62
CA ALA A 419 20.10 -12.41 1.01
C ALA A 419 20.86 -11.08 1.11
N LEU A 420 20.29 -9.98 0.62
CA LEU A 420 20.72 -8.61 0.93
C LEU A 420 19.65 -7.95 1.80
N LEU A 421 20.00 -7.60 3.03
CA LEU A 421 19.12 -6.88 3.94
C LEU A 421 19.59 -5.43 4.08
N MET A 422 18.64 -4.50 4.10
CA MET A 422 18.91 -3.06 4.18
C MET A 422 17.94 -2.40 5.16
N HIS A 423 18.45 -1.63 6.14
CA HIS A 423 17.61 -1.10 7.23
C HIS A 423 17.98 0.32 7.66
N GLY A 424 16.97 1.16 7.91
CA GLY A 424 17.15 2.50 8.49
C GLY A 424 17.24 2.42 10.02
N LEU A 425 18.23 3.07 10.64
CA LEU A 425 18.44 2.95 12.09
C LEU A 425 17.42 3.72 12.94
N GLU A 426 16.58 4.55 12.34
CA GLU A 426 15.51 5.30 13.01
C GLU A 426 14.11 4.76 12.65
N ASP A 427 14.02 3.52 12.17
CA ASP A 427 12.76 2.89 11.80
C ASP A 427 11.89 2.59 13.03
N ALA A 428 10.75 3.28 13.13
CA ALA A 428 9.77 3.13 14.21
C ALA A 428 8.63 2.15 13.89
N ILE A 429 8.61 1.56 12.70
CA ILE A 429 7.59 0.60 12.25
C ILE A 429 8.16 -0.82 12.35
N VAL A 430 9.37 -1.03 11.86
CA VAL A 430 10.09 -2.31 11.94
C VAL A 430 11.45 -2.06 12.56
N ASP A 431 11.65 -2.52 13.79
CA ASP A 431 12.91 -2.32 14.49
C ASP A 431 14.07 -3.04 13.77
N PRO A 432 15.25 -2.41 13.59
CA PRO A 432 16.43 -3.02 12.97
C PRO A 432 16.83 -4.38 13.56
N VAL A 433 16.46 -4.66 14.82
CA VAL A 433 16.69 -5.95 15.48
C VAL A 433 16.08 -7.12 14.70
N GLN A 434 15.02 -6.90 13.92
CA GLN A 434 14.42 -7.89 13.03
C GLN A 434 15.43 -8.36 11.98
N ALA A 435 16.05 -7.42 11.27
CA ALA A 435 17.07 -7.73 10.27
C ALA A 435 18.30 -8.38 10.92
N GLU A 436 18.77 -7.86 12.06
CA GLU A 436 19.94 -8.38 12.78
C GLU A 436 19.75 -9.85 13.21
N ARG A 437 18.57 -10.20 13.74
CA ARG A 437 18.23 -11.58 14.13
C ARG A 437 18.24 -12.52 12.93
N PHE A 438 17.71 -12.08 11.79
CA PHE A 438 17.69 -12.89 10.58
C PHE A 438 19.09 -13.07 9.99
N VAL A 439 19.92 -12.01 9.93
CA VAL A 439 21.34 -12.09 9.53
C VAL A 439 22.10 -13.09 10.39
N ALA A 440 21.96 -13.02 11.71
CA ALA A 440 22.61 -13.95 12.62
C ALA A 440 22.14 -15.40 12.42
N ALA A 441 20.87 -15.59 12.03
CA ALA A 441 20.35 -16.90 11.67
C ALA A 441 20.95 -17.42 10.36
N LEU A 442 21.01 -16.59 9.30
CA LEU A 442 21.66 -16.95 8.03
C LEU A 442 23.15 -17.28 8.21
N GLU A 443 23.86 -16.49 9.01
CA GLU A 443 25.28 -16.70 9.32
C GLU A 443 25.53 -18.05 10.00
N ARG A 444 24.72 -18.40 11.00
CA ARG A 444 24.79 -19.70 11.70
C ARG A 444 24.58 -20.89 10.77
N GLU A 445 23.74 -20.72 9.75
CA GLU A 445 23.44 -21.77 8.76
C GLU A 445 24.38 -21.73 7.54
N GLY A 446 25.37 -20.82 7.52
CA GLY A 446 26.32 -20.69 6.42
C GLY A 446 25.70 -20.21 5.10
N THR A 447 24.54 -19.54 5.16
CA THR A 447 23.90 -18.97 3.97
C THR A 447 24.55 -17.62 3.63
N PRO A 448 24.91 -17.35 2.36
CA PRO A 448 25.54 -16.07 2.01
C PRO A 448 24.62 -14.86 2.24
N TRP A 449 25.15 -13.79 2.81
CA TRP A 449 24.35 -12.59 3.12
C TRP A 449 25.13 -11.29 3.03
N ALA A 450 24.42 -10.17 2.84
CA ALA A 450 24.92 -8.83 3.07
C ALA A 450 23.89 -8.04 3.90
N TYR A 451 24.38 -7.15 4.77
CA TYR A 451 23.54 -6.30 5.60
C TYR A 451 24.07 -4.88 5.59
N LEU A 452 23.25 -3.92 5.14
CA LEU A 452 23.57 -2.50 5.12
C LEU A 452 22.62 -1.74 6.04
N THR A 453 23.16 -0.81 6.82
CA THR A 453 22.38 0.06 7.69
C THR A 453 22.60 1.52 7.34
N PHE A 454 21.54 2.31 7.48
CA PHE A 454 21.53 3.72 7.09
C PHE A 454 21.15 4.60 8.30
N PRO A 455 22.14 5.26 8.95
CA PRO A 455 21.87 6.23 10.00
C PRO A 455 21.08 7.43 9.47
N GLY A 456 20.05 7.87 10.21
CA GLY A 456 19.23 9.01 9.81
C GLY A 456 18.10 8.69 8.84
N GLU A 457 17.90 7.41 8.52
CA GLU A 457 16.78 6.89 7.76
C GLU A 457 15.80 6.16 8.66
N GLN A 458 14.52 6.29 8.32
CA GLN A 458 13.39 5.70 9.06
C GLN A 458 12.81 4.53 8.24
N HIS A 459 11.50 4.26 8.38
CA HIS A 459 10.79 3.35 7.49
C HIS A 459 10.66 3.98 6.09
N GLY A 460 11.47 3.49 5.14
CA GLY A 460 11.59 4.02 3.78
C GLY A 460 12.68 5.09 3.61
N TRP A 461 13.43 4.98 2.51
CA TRP A 461 14.53 5.87 2.15
C TRP A 461 14.05 7.26 1.75
N ARG A 462 14.70 8.31 2.25
CA ARG A 462 14.37 9.70 1.93
C ARG A 462 15.56 10.51 1.46
N ARG A 463 16.75 10.17 1.92
CA ARG A 463 17.97 10.89 1.57
C ARG A 463 18.51 10.37 0.25
N GLU A 464 18.97 11.28 -0.58
CA GLU A 464 19.51 10.97 -1.90
C GLU A 464 20.68 9.97 -1.81
N GLU A 465 21.60 10.19 -0.87
CA GLU A 465 22.76 9.32 -0.66
C GLU A 465 22.38 7.89 -0.25
N THR A 466 21.30 7.73 0.52
CA THR A 466 20.76 6.41 0.90
C THR A 466 20.16 5.72 -0.31
N ILE A 467 19.33 6.44 -1.08
CA ILE A 467 18.65 5.89 -2.25
C ILE A 467 19.69 5.39 -3.26
N ILE A 468 20.73 6.18 -3.53
CA ILE A 468 21.84 5.78 -4.41
C ILE A 468 22.52 4.53 -3.86
N ALA A 469 22.97 4.55 -2.60
CA ALA A 469 23.71 3.42 -2.01
C ALA A 469 22.89 2.13 -1.98
N ALA A 470 21.58 2.21 -1.71
CA ALA A 470 20.68 1.06 -1.70
C ALA A 470 20.53 0.45 -3.11
N LEU A 471 20.27 1.28 -4.12
CA LEU A 471 20.10 0.81 -5.50
C LEU A 471 21.38 0.23 -6.10
N GLU A 472 22.51 0.87 -5.82
CA GLU A 472 23.81 0.39 -6.26
C GLU A 472 24.16 -0.95 -5.62
N ALA A 473 23.91 -1.11 -4.32
CA ALA A 473 24.11 -2.38 -3.62
C ALA A 473 23.18 -3.49 -4.14
N GLU A 474 21.93 -3.15 -4.45
CA GLU A 474 20.96 -4.08 -5.02
C GLU A 474 21.37 -4.54 -6.44
N LEU A 475 21.81 -3.63 -7.30
CA LEU A 475 22.35 -4.00 -8.62
C LEU A 475 23.59 -4.89 -8.50
N ALA A 476 24.54 -4.54 -7.63
CA ALA A 476 25.73 -5.33 -7.37
C ALA A 476 25.37 -6.74 -6.84
N PHE A 477 24.35 -6.85 -5.98
CA PHE A 477 23.82 -8.12 -5.52
C PHE A 477 23.30 -8.97 -6.68
N TYR A 478 22.49 -8.41 -7.58
CA TYR A 478 22.03 -9.11 -8.78
C TYR A 478 23.17 -9.54 -9.69
N GLY A 479 24.19 -8.69 -9.85
CA GLY A 479 25.43 -9.02 -10.57
C GLY A 479 26.08 -10.30 -10.03
N LEU A 480 26.22 -10.40 -8.70
CA LEU A 480 26.79 -11.57 -8.02
C LEU A 480 25.94 -12.84 -8.22
N ILE A 481 24.62 -12.75 -8.03
CA ILE A 481 23.77 -13.96 -8.02
C ILE A 481 23.37 -14.44 -9.42
N PHE A 482 23.37 -13.55 -10.43
CA PHE A 482 23.05 -13.88 -11.83
C PHE A 482 24.30 -13.99 -12.74
N GLY A 483 25.48 -13.63 -12.22
CA GLY A 483 26.76 -13.80 -12.89
C GLY A 483 27.02 -12.81 -14.02
N PHE A 484 26.77 -11.52 -13.77
CA PHE A 484 27.13 -10.44 -14.70
C PHE A 484 27.92 -9.34 -13.98
N PRO A 485 28.83 -8.64 -14.68
CA PRO A 485 29.62 -7.58 -14.07
C PRO A 485 28.78 -6.30 -13.89
N THR A 486 29.05 -5.55 -12.82
CA THR A 486 28.42 -4.25 -12.52
C THR A 486 29.51 -3.19 -12.28
N PRO A 487 30.33 -2.86 -13.31
CA PRO A 487 31.49 -1.98 -13.15
C PRO A 487 31.14 -0.53 -12.80
N GLU A 488 29.89 -0.14 -13.00
CA GLU A 488 29.39 1.22 -12.77
C GLU A 488 28.99 1.50 -11.32
N VAL A 489 28.94 0.48 -10.46
CA VAL A 489 28.56 0.61 -9.04
C VAL A 489 29.64 0.04 -8.11
N PRO A 490 29.70 0.47 -6.84
CA PRO A 490 30.59 -0.13 -5.84
C PRO A 490 30.37 -1.64 -5.69
N PRO A 491 31.44 -2.45 -5.53
CA PRO A 491 31.29 -3.89 -5.37
C PRO A 491 30.64 -4.24 -4.02
N LEU A 492 29.70 -5.18 -4.04
CA LEU A 492 29.12 -5.79 -2.84
C LEU A 492 29.89 -7.06 -2.46
N THR A 493 30.05 -7.32 -1.15
CA THR A 493 30.63 -8.58 -0.65
C THR A 493 29.60 -9.34 0.17
N LEU A 494 29.33 -10.59 -0.23
CA LEU A 494 28.52 -11.51 0.56
C LEU A 494 29.39 -12.18 1.63
N ARG A 495 28.98 -12.06 2.88
CA ARG A 495 29.51 -12.79 4.03
C ARG A 495 28.87 -14.18 4.12
N GLY A 496 29.40 -15.07 4.95
CA GLY A 496 28.84 -16.41 5.16
C GLY A 496 29.23 -17.46 4.11
N MET A 497 30.00 -17.10 3.07
CA MET A 497 30.67 -18.09 2.23
C MET A 497 31.86 -18.68 3.00
N HIS A 498 31.72 -19.89 3.55
CA HIS A 498 32.90 -20.68 3.90
C HIS A 498 33.67 -20.97 2.61
N GLN A 499 34.91 -20.49 2.53
CA GLN A 499 35.86 -20.89 1.49
C GLN A 499 36.19 -22.38 1.58
#